data_AF-A0A947ZCI0-F1
#
_entry.id   AF-A0A947ZCI0-F1
#
_cell.length_a   1.000
_cell.length_b   1.000
_cell.length_c   1.000
_cell.angle_alpha   90.00
_cell.angle_beta   90.00
_cell.angle_gamma   90.00
#
_symmetry.space_group_name_H-M   'P 1'
#
loop_
_entity.id
_entity.type
_entity.pdbx_description
1 polymer ?
#
loop_
_entity_poly.entity_id
_entity_poly.type
_entity_poly.pdbx_seq_one_letter_code
_entity_poly.pdbx_strand_id
1 'polypeptide(L)'
;MQSRLFSWLLIAILPLVLTGCWEGSEVIVLKGEICDNGKDDDGDGKVDCLDQDCFTDSACIITPEICDNGIDDDGDGFVDCDDLDCVDSCSYMEICDNGIDDDGDGFTDCDDQDCQKNQLCNTSEICDNGIDDDNDGFIDCDDTDCVDSCTYVEICDNGIDDDGDGYIDCDDQDCMGHQACTTLENCSNGIDDDHDGLIDCDDPDCINSVDCIHLPENCTNGWDDDNDGFIDCADP
;
A
#
# COMPACT_ATOMS: atom_id res chain seq x y z
N MET A 1 37.07 -54.00 -97.40
CA MET A 1 37.56 -54.43 -96.06
C MET A 1 36.29 -54.79 -95.27
N GLN A 2 35.80 -56.04 -95.35
CA GLN A 2 35.98 -57.11 -94.34
C GLN A 2 35.86 -56.55 -92.91
N SER A 3 34.92 -56.96 -92.04
CA SER A 3 34.54 -58.35 -91.68
C SER A 3 33.18 -58.41 -90.95
N ARG A 4 32.47 -59.52 -91.15
CA ARG A 4 31.23 -59.93 -90.44
C ARG A 4 31.53 -60.42 -89.02
N LEU A 5 30.53 -60.46 -88.13
CA LEU A 5 30.17 -61.62 -87.30
C LEU A 5 28.77 -61.44 -86.67
N PHE A 6 27.93 -62.48 -86.79
CA PHE A 6 26.58 -62.65 -86.28
C PHE A 6 26.58 -62.92 -84.76
N SER A 7 25.51 -62.55 -84.04
CA SER A 7 24.95 -63.46 -83.01
C SER A 7 23.48 -63.14 -82.70
N TRP A 8 22.72 -64.20 -82.55
CA TRP A 8 21.28 -64.29 -82.38
C TRP A 8 20.87 -64.02 -80.93
N LEU A 9 19.69 -63.43 -80.70
CA LEU A 9 18.78 -63.94 -79.67
C LEU A 9 17.35 -63.40 -79.86
N LEU A 10 16.44 -64.31 -80.22
CA LEU A 10 15.02 -64.22 -79.88
C LEU A 10 14.88 -64.14 -78.37
N ILE A 11 13.93 -63.35 -77.85
CA ILE A 11 12.99 -63.73 -76.77
C ILE A 11 11.83 -62.72 -76.81
N ALA A 12 10.64 -63.24 -77.14
CA ALA A 12 9.35 -62.61 -76.89
C ALA A 12 8.64 -63.47 -75.84
N ILE A 13 8.37 -62.94 -74.64
CA ILE A 13 7.48 -63.52 -73.61
C ILE A 13 6.91 -62.32 -72.82
N LEU A 14 5.72 -61.82 -73.18
CA LEU A 14 4.40 -62.03 -72.56
C LEU A 14 4.27 -61.66 -71.06
N PRO A 15 3.17 -60.98 -70.66
CA PRO A 15 3.10 -60.18 -69.44
C PRO A 15 2.68 -60.96 -68.18
N LEU A 16 2.98 -60.31 -67.05
CA LEU A 16 2.46 -60.46 -65.69
C LEU A 16 1.30 -61.46 -65.50
N VAL A 17 1.57 -62.55 -64.80
CA VAL A 17 0.66 -63.09 -63.78
C VAL A 17 1.51 -63.68 -62.65
N LEU A 18 1.56 -63.01 -61.50
CA LEU A 18 1.92 -63.63 -60.22
C LEU A 18 0.79 -63.31 -59.26
N THR A 19 -0.02 -64.34 -59.03
CA THR A 19 -1.03 -64.41 -57.98
C THR A 19 -0.34 -64.41 -56.61
N GLY A 20 -0.65 -63.39 -55.81
CA GLY A 20 -0.49 -63.36 -54.36
C GLY A 20 -1.85 -63.08 -53.72
N CYS A 21 -2.21 -63.87 -52.71
CA CYS A 21 -3.47 -63.96 -51.97
C CYS A 21 -3.88 -62.63 -51.28
N TRP A 22 -5.12 -62.14 -51.39
CA TRP A 22 -6.27 -62.33 -50.47
C TRP A 22 -5.94 -62.16 -48.97
N GLU A 23 -6.23 -60.98 -48.40
CA GLU A 23 -7.17 -60.75 -47.28
C GLU A 23 -7.33 -59.24 -47.02
N GLY A 24 -8.53 -58.78 -46.65
CA GLY A 24 -8.72 -57.46 -46.06
C GLY A 24 -8.90 -56.30 -47.04
N SER A 25 -10.14 -56.11 -47.49
CA SER A 25 -10.64 -54.75 -47.72
C SER A 25 -10.71 -54.07 -46.35
N GLU A 26 -9.60 -53.50 -45.87
CA GLU A 26 -9.68 -52.47 -44.84
C GLU A 26 -10.23 -51.23 -45.54
N VAL A 27 -11.56 -51.17 -45.57
CA VAL A 27 -12.23 -49.91 -45.33
C VAL A 27 -11.58 -49.42 -44.04
N ILE A 28 -10.61 -48.51 -44.14
CA ILE A 28 -10.26 -47.64 -43.04
C ILE A 28 -11.59 -46.95 -42.77
N VAL A 29 -12.34 -47.50 -41.82
CA VAL A 29 -13.50 -46.83 -41.30
C VAL A 29 -12.85 -45.59 -40.72
N LEU A 30 -13.06 -44.44 -41.38
CA LEU A 30 -12.92 -43.14 -40.74
C LEU A 30 -13.94 -43.16 -39.60
N LYS A 31 -13.62 -43.91 -38.55
CA LYS A 31 -14.31 -43.87 -37.28
C LYS A 31 -13.81 -42.55 -36.74
N GLY A 32 -14.67 -41.55 -36.82
CA GLY A 32 -14.29 -40.23 -36.33
C GLY A 32 -13.81 -40.37 -34.90
N GLU A 33 -12.71 -39.71 -34.60
CA GLU A 33 -12.16 -39.65 -33.26
C GLU A 33 -13.17 -38.94 -32.34
N ILE A 34 -13.36 -39.48 -31.14
CA ILE A 34 -14.16 -38.82 -30.10
C ILE A 34 -13.16 -38.14 -29.17
N CYS A 35 -13.05 -36.83 -29.31
CA CYS A 35 -11.92 -36.06 -28.81
C CYS A 35 -11.90 -35.79 -27.29
N ASP A 36 -12.77 -36.44 -26.50
CA ASP A 36 -12.99 -36.14 -25.07
C ASP A 36 -13.15 -37.40 -24.19
N ASN A 37 -12.79 -38.59 -24.69
CA ASN A 37 -13.19 -39.85 -24.03
C ASN A 37 -12.03 -40.72 -23.51
N GLY A 38 -10.79 -40.27 -23.66
CA GLY A 38 -9.60 -40.94 -23.14
C GLY A 38 -9.19 -42.17 -23.94
N LYS A 39 -9.61 -42.31 -25.20
CA LYS A 39 -9.32 -43.47 -26.05
C LYS A 39 -8.83 -43.03 -27.42
N ASP A 40 -8.24 -44.00 -28.10
CA ASP A 40 -7.85 -43.97 -29.50
C ASP A 40 -9.01 -44.61 -30.29
N ASP A 41 -9.97 -43.80 -30.74
CA ASP A 41 -11.20 -44.26 -31.37
C ASP A 41 -11.04 -44.62 -32.85
N ASP A 42 -10.06 -44.04 -33.52
CA ASP A 42 -9.74 -44.26 -34.93
C ASP A 42 -8.59 -45.27 -35.14
N GLY A 43 -7.84 -45.58 -34.08
CA GLY A 43 -6.77 -46.59 -34.05
C GLY A 43 -5.42 -46.08 -34.56
N ASP A 44 -5.19 -44.77 -34.66
CA ASP A 44 -3.95 -44.16 -35.17
C ASP A 44 -2.83 -44.08 -34.11
N GLY A 45 -3.16 -44.36 -32.85
CA GLY A 45 -2.24 -44.39 -31.71
C GLY A 45 -2.13 -43.07 -30.94
N LYS A 46 -2.92 -42.06 -31.29
CA LYS A 46 -3.11 -40.84 -30.50
C LYS A 46 -4.45 -40.90 -29.77
N VAL A 47 -4.62 -40.04 -28.77
CA VAL A 47 -5.78 -40.04 -27.88
C VAL A 47 -6.22 -38.60 -27.68
N ASP A 48 -7.51 -38.34 -27.85
CA ASP A 48 -8.15 -37.02 -27.62
C ASP A 48 -7.38 -35.87 -28.29
N CYS A 49 -7.06 -34.78 -27.58
CA CYS A 49 -6.36 -33.60 -28.12
C CYS A 49 -4.89 -33.82 -28.50
N LEU A 50 -4.34 -35.00 -28.20
CA LEU A 50 -3.06 -35.41 -28.77
C LEU A 50 -3.23 -35.96 -30.20
N ASP A 51 -4.47 -36.21 -30.62
CA ASP A 51 -4.85 -36.58 -31.97
C ASP A 51 -4.97 -35.36 -32.89
N GLN A 52 -4.38 -35.48 -34.08
CA GLN A 52 -4.45 -34.44 -35.11
C GLN A 52 -5.85 -34.32 -35.70
N ASP A 53 -6.63 -35.39 -35.70
CA ASP A 53 -8.01 -35.38 -36.19
C ASP A 53 -8.95 -34.62 -35.23
N CYS A 54 -8.48 -34.31 -34.03
CA CYS A 54 -9.18 -33.51 -33.01
C CYS A 54 -8.83 -32.02 -33.00
N PHE A 55 -7.90 -31.52 -33.83
CA PHE A 55 -7.47 -30.11 -33.78
C PHE A 55 -8.56 -29.06 -34.05
N THR A 56 -9.69 -29.47 -34.62
CA THR A 56 -10.84 -28.58 -34.87
C THR A 56 -12.06 -28.97 -34.05
N ASP A 57 -11.94 -29.97 -33.17
CA ASP A 57 -13.00 -30.36 -32.27
C ASP A 57 -13.09 -29.37 -31.12
N SER A 58 -14.32 -29.02 -30.70
CA SER A 58 -14.53 -28.06 -29.62
C SER A 58 -13.98 -28.52 -28.27
N ALA A 59 -13.73 -29.82 -28.08
CA ALA A 59 -13.04 -30.36 -26.90
C ALA A 59 -11.52 -30.05 -26.90
N CYS A 60 -10.95 -29.65 -28.04
CA CYS A 60 -9.53 -29.39 -28.21
C CYS A 60 -9.24 -28.01 -28.81
N ILE A 61 -10.29 -27.27 -29.17
CA ILE A 61 -10.23 -25.84 -29.39
C ILE A 61 -10.29 -25.22 -28.00
N ILE A 62 -9.13 -24.85 -27.50
CA ILE A 62 -8.99 -23.90 -26.39
C ILE A 62 -9.73 -22.63 -26.83
N THR A 63 -10.92 -22.41 -26.28
CA THR A 63 -11.56 -21.10 -26.34
C THR A 63 -10.76 -20.15 -25.47
N PRO A 64 -10.57 -18.87 -25.86
CA PRO A 64 -9.90 -17.93 -24.98
C PRO A 64 -10.61 -17.91 -23.63
N GLU A 65 -9.87 -18.19 -22.55
CA GLU A 65 -10.39 -18.12 -21.18
C GLU A 65 -10.96 -16.72 -20.91
N ILE A 66 -12.14 -16.65 -20.30
CA ILE A 66 -12.70 -15.39 -19.82
C ILE A 66 -12.30 -15.25 -18.35
N CYS A 67 -11.21 -14.52 -18.14
CA CYS A 67 -10.48 -14.42 -16.87
C CYS A 67 -11.22 -13.79 -15.67
N ASP A 68 -12.55 -13.62 -15.72
CA ASP A 68 -13.33 -12.88 -14.70
C ASP A 68 -14.72 -13.48 -14.40
N ASN A 69 -15.00 -14.71 -14.80
CA ASN A 69 -16.36 -15.26 -14.76
C ASN A 69 -16.56 -16.47 -13.82
N GLY A 70 -15.49 -17.00 -13.22
CA GLY A 70 -15.54 -18.11 -12.27
C GLY A 70 -15.79 -19.48 -12.89
N ILE A 71 -15.53 -19.64 -14.20
CA ILE A 71 -15.74 -20.87 -14.97
C ILE A 71 -14.48 -21.14 -15.80
N ASP A 72 -14.04 -22.39 -15.81
CA ASP A 72 -13.05 -22.93 -16.76
C ASP A 72 -13.67 -22.94 -18.17
N ASP A 73 -13.47 -21.86 -18.92
CA ASP A 73 -14.04 -21.65 -20.26
C ASP A 73 -13.26 -22.38 -21.35
N ASP A 74 -12.01 -22.73 -21.10
CA ASP A 74 -11.13 -23.40 -22.06
C ASP A 74 -10.98 -24.92 -21.82
N GLY A 75 -11.41 -25.39 -20.65
CA GLY A 75 -11.50 -26.78 -20.25
C GLY A 75 -10.18 -27.40 -19.77
N ASP A 76 -9.16 -26.61 -19.48
CA ASP A 76 -7.83 -27.09 -19.09
C ASP A 76 -7.70 -27.43 -17.58
N GLY A 77 -8.73 -27.07 -16.80
CA GLY A 77 -8.87 -27.34 -15.37
C GLY A 77 -8.37 -26.22 -14.46
N PHE A 78 -7.95 -25.09 -15.03
CA PHE A 78 -7.71 -23.85 -14.30
C PHE A 78 -8.89 -22.89 -14.51
N VAL A 79 -9.04 -21.89 -13.65
CA VAL A 79 -10.19 -20.97 -13.64
C VAL A 79 -9.67 -19.56 -13.42
N ASP A 80 -10.13 -18.60 -14.22
CA ASP A 80 -9.80 -17.19 -14.08
C ASP A 80 -8.28 -16.96 -13.92
N CYS A 81 -7.84 -16.31 -12.84
CA CYS A 81 -6.43 -15.96 -12.61
C CYS A 81 -5.53 -17.11 -12.14
N ASP A 82 -6.12 -18.27 -11.82
CA ASP A 82 -5.33 -19.49 -11.65
C ASP A 82 -4.93 -20.08 -13.03
N ASP A 83 -5.48 -19.57 -14.13
CA ASP A 83 -5.20 -19.97 -15.51
C ASP A 83 -3.99 -19.23 -16.12
N LEU A 84 -3.09 -19.98 -16.76
CA LEU A 84 -1.89 -19.45 -17.44
C LEU A 84 -2.21 -18.71 -18.74
N ASP A 85 -3.39 -18.90 -19.32
CA ASP A 85 -3.86 -18.16 -20.48
C ASP A 85 -4.40 -16.77 -20.09
N CYS A 86 -4.55 -16.51 -18.78
CA CYS A 86 -4.96 -15.22 -18.19
C CYS A 86 -3.80 -14.30 -17.74
N VAL A 87 -2.54 -14.68 -18.02
CA VAL A 87 -1.32 -13.97 -17.56
C VAL A 87 -1.28 -12.48 -17.92
N ASP A 88 -1.90 -12.06 -19.03
CA ASP A 88 -1.96 -10.65 -19.43
C ASP A 88 -3.25 -9.93 -18.96
N SER A 89 -4.26 -10.66 -18.47
CA SER A 89 -5.60 -10.12 -18.14
C SER A 89 -5.93 -10.07 -16.65
N CYS A 90 -5.14 -10.76 -15.81
CA CYS A 90 -5.25 -10.66 -14.35
C CYS A 90 -4.54 -9.45 -13.75
N SER A 91 -3.89 -8.65 -14.58
CA SER A 91 -3.51 -7.30 -14.23
C SER A 91 -4.56 -6.38 -14.83
N TYR A 92 -5.56 -5.94 -14.05
CA TYR A 92 -6.16 -4.61 -14.13
C TYR A 92 -7.47 -4.52 -13.32
N MET A 93 -7.36 -4.39 -12.01
CA MET A 93 -8.05 -3.34 -11.23
C MET A 93 -8.06 -3.77 -9.77
N GLU A 94 -7.11 -3.23 -9.03
CA GLU A 94 -7.29 -3.10 -7.59
C GLU A 94 -8.39 -2.08 -7.29
N ILE A 95 -9.37 -2.45 -6.46
CA ILE A 95 -10.35 -1.50 -5.93
C ILE A 95 -9.71 -0.85 -4.71
N CYS A 96 -9.14 0.33 -4.91
CA CYS A 96 -8.29 1.01 -3.92
C CYS A 96 -8.97 1.52 -2.63
N ASP A 97 -10.13 1.01 -2.21
CA ASP A 97 -10.85 1.42 -1.01
C ASP A 97 -11.69 0.32 -0.33
N ASN A 98 -11.44 -0.96 -0.62
CA ASN A 98 -12.28 -2.06 -0.15
C ASN A 98 -11.61 -2.98 0.89
N GLY A 99 -10.30 -2.84 1.15
CA GLY A 99 -9.55 -3.65 2.10
C GLY A 99 -9.28 -5.07 1.66
N ILE A 100 -9.31 -5.35 0.36
CA ILE A 100 -9.14 -6.67 -0.26
C ILE A 100 -8.09 -6.54 -1.36
N ASP A 101 -7.22 -7.55 -1.44
CA ASP A 101 -6.27 -7.75 -2.55
C ASP A 101 -7.07 -8.31 -3.74
N ASP A 102 -7.61 -7.42 -4.58
CA ASP A 102 -8.50 -7.78 -5.70
C ASP A 102 -7.72 -8.33 -6.90
N ASP A 103 -6.43 -7.99 -7.03
CA ASP A 103 -5.57 -8.46 -8.11
C ASP A 103 -4.65 -9.65 -7.73
N GLY A 104 -4.57 -9.96 -6.43
CA GLY A 104 -3.89 -11.13 -5.88
C GLY A 104 -2.36 -10.99 -5.79
N ASP A 105 -1.81 -9.79 -5.89
CA ASP A 105 -0.36 -9.55 -5.86
C ASP A 105 0.22 -9.47 -4.44
N GLY A 106 -0.65 -9.48 -3.42
CA GLY A 106 -0.32 -9.49 -2.01
C GLY A 106 -0.26 -8.10 -1.35
N PHE A 107 -0.61 -7.05 -2.09
CA PHE A 107 -0.84 -5.71 -1.58
C PHE A 107 -2.35 -5.40 -1.56
N THR A 108 -2.77 -4.40 -0.80
CA THR A 108 -4.20 -4.06 -0.63
C THR A 108 -4.37 -2.56 -0.67
N ASP A 109 -5.39 -2.08 -1.37
CA ASP A 109 -5.74 -0.67 -1.44
C ASP A 109 -4.52 0.23 -1.79
N CYS A 110 -4.22 1.26 -0.99
CA CYS A 110 -3.14 2.20 -1.26
C CYS A 110 -1.72 1.65 -1.02
N ASP A 111 -1.59 0.50 -0.35
CA ASP A 111 -0.33 -0.25 -0.29
C ASP A 111 0.00 -0.88 -1.65
N ASP A 112 -0.98 -1.00 -2.55
CA ASP A 112 -0.83 -1.53 -3.90
C ASP A 112 -0.23 -0.48 -4.87
N GLN A 113 0.78 -0.90 -5.64
CA GLN A 113 1.44 -0.09 -6.66
C GLN A 113 0.49 0.37 -7.79
N ASP A 114 -0.54 -0.41 -8.07
CA ASP A 114 -1.56 -0.13 -9.08
C ASP A 114 -2.55 0.95 -8.60
N CYS A 115 -2.62 1.17 -7.27
CA CYS A 115 -3.41 2.22 -6.62
C CYS A 115 -2.67 3.53 -6.38
N GLN A 116 -1.34 3.60 -6.57
CA GLN A 116 -0.53 4.81 -6.31
C GLN A 116 -0.96 6.07 -7.08
N LYS A 117 -1.75 5.93 -8.16
CA LYS A 117 -2.29 7.06 -8.93
C LYS A 117 -3.79 7.26 -8.74
N ASN A 118 -4.42 6.41 -7.92
CA ASN A 118 -5.81 6.56 -7.59
C ASN A 118 -5.97 7.83 -6.74
N GLN A 119 -7.03 8.59 -7.01
CA GLN A 119 -7.37 9.79 -6.26
C GLN A 119 -7.72 9.46 -4.80
N LEU A 120 -8.14 8.21 -4.52
CA LEU A 120 -8.36 7.69 -3.17
C LEU A 120 -7.07 7.56 -2.36
N CYS A 121 -5.93 7.41 -3.03
CA CYS A 121 -4.57 7.35 -2.45
C CYS A 121 -3.76 8.62 -2.77
N ASN A 122 -4.44 9.68 -3.22
CA ASN A 122 -3.88 11.00 -3.53
C ASN A 122 -4.90 12.07 -3.12
N THR A 123 -5.54 11.85 -1.99
CA THR A 123 -6.24 12.90 -1.27
C THR A 123 -5.18 13.76 -0.59
N SER A 124 -5.38 15.09 -0.57
CA SER A 124 -4.59 15.89 0.36
C SER A 124 -4.99 15.45 1.75
N GLU A 125 -4.01 15.10 2.57
CA GLU A 125 -4.20 14.85 3.99
C GLU A 125 -4.92 16.04 4.66
N ILE A 126 -5.93 15.75 5.48
CA ILE A 126 -6.56 16.75 6.34
C ILE A 126 -5.88 16.64 7.71
N CYS A 127 -4.86 17.47 7.89
CA CYS A 127 -3.90 17.45 8.99
C CYS A 127 -4.43 17.69 10.43
N ASP A 128 -5.75 17.64 10.67
CA ASP A 128 -6.37 17.98 11.95
C ASP A 128 -7.59 17.11 12.34
N ASN A 129 -7.78 15.94 11.70
CA ASN A 129 -9.00 15.16 11.86
C ASN A 129 -8.82 13.79 12.55
N GLY A 130 -7.58 13.34 12.79
CA GLY A 130 -7.29 12.09 13.49
C GLY A 130 -7.43 10.83 12.63
N ILE A 131 -7.42 10.96 11.31
CA ILE A 131 -7.57 9.88 10.33
C ILE A 131 -6.47 10.05 9.28
N ASP A 132 -5.95 8.93 8.79
CA ASP A 132 -5.08 8.89 7.61
C ASP A 132 -5.98 9.04 6.35
N ASP A 133 -6.12 10.26 5.84
CA ASP A 133 -7.03 10.58 4.72
C ASP A 133 -6.45 10.18 3.37
N ASP A 134 -5.14 9.97 3.24
CA ASP A 134 -4.48 9.54 2.01
C ASP A 134 -4.00 8.08 2.00
N ASN A 135 -4.15 7.41 3.15
CA ASN A 135 -3.81 6.02 3.43
C ASN A 135 -2.34 5.67 3.18
N ASP A 136 -1.42 6.60 3.44
CA ASP A 136 0.02 6.36 3.33
C ASP A 136 0.66 5.79 4.63
N GLY A 137 -0.17 5.62 5.68
CA GLY A 137 0.19 5.06 6.96
C GLY A 137 0.62 6.10 8.01
N PHE A 138 0.59 7.38 7.67
CA PHE A 138 0.82 8.49 8.58
C PHE A 138 -0.50 9.24 8.84
N ILE A 139 -0.66 9.81 10.04
CA ILE A 139 -1.91 10.47 10.46
C ILE A 139 -1.59 11.91 10.83
N ASP A 140 -2.39 12.86 10.34
CA ASP A 140 -2.31 14.27 10.67
C ASP A 140 -0.86 14.81 10.57
N CYS A 141 -0.26 15.23 11.68
CA CYS A 141 1.08 15.84 11.71
C CYS A 141 2.24 14.87 11.77
N ASP A 142 1.95 13.58 11.92
CA ASP A 142 2.95 12.55 11.66
C ASP A 142 3.15 12.36 10.14
N ASP A 143 2.25 12.90 9.30
CA ASP A 143 2.32 12.87 7.84
C ASP A 143 3.24 13.96 7.27
N THR A 144 4.11 13.56 6.33
CA THR A 144 5.01 14.46 5.61
C THR A 144 4.33 15.42 4.63
N ASP A 145 3.10 15.11 4.21
CA ASP A 145 2.29 15.98 3.37
C ASP A 145 1.63 17.11 4.17
N CYS A 146 1.69 17.04 5.51
CA CYS A 146 1.18 18.04 6.45
C CYS A 146 2.19 19.06 6.97
N VAL A 147 3.44 19.05 6.45
CA VAL A 147 4.54 19.92 6.91
C VAL A 147 4.19 21.42 6.95
N ASP A 148 3.34 21.91 6.04
CA ASP A 148 2.94 23.33 6.00
C ASP A 148 1.65 23.64 6.79
N SER A 149 0.87 22.62 7.16
CA SER A 149 -0.43 22.75 7.84
C SER A 149 -0.36 22.47 9.34
N CYS A 150 0.66 21.73 9.77
CA CYS A 150 0.93 21.41 11.18
C CYS A 150 1.64 22.52 11.93
N THR A 151 1.27 23.77 11.66
CA THR A 151 1.47 24.84 12.62
C THR A 151 0.35 24.72 13.64
N TYR A 152 0.45 23.74 14.53
CA TYR A 152 -0.28 23.86 15.78
C TYR A 152 0.22 25.15 16.44
N VAL A 153 -0.73 26.00 16.82
CA VAL A 153 -0.42 27.25 17.49
C VAL A 153 -0.40 26.91 18.96
N GLU A 154 0.76 27.05 19.59
CA GLU A 154 0.90 26.85 21.02
C GLU A 154 -0.06 27.77 21.79
N ILE A 155 -0.89 27.20 22.68
CA ILE A 155 -1.71 27.98 23.61
C ILE A 155 -0.88 28.17 24.87
N CYS A 156 -0.18 29.30 24.92
CA CYS A 156 0.85 29.63 25.90
C CYS A 156 0.42 29.77 27.38
N ASP A 157 -0.73 29.25 27.81
CA ASP A 157 -1.27 29.37 29.17
C ASP A 157 -2.11 28.18 29.65
N ASN A 158 -1.97 27.01 29.01
CA ASN A 158 -2.85 25.86 29.26
C ASN A 158 -2.18 24.66 29.94
N GLY A 159 -0.85 24.64 30.08
CA GLY A 159 -0.09 23.56 30.72
C GLY A 159 0.13 22.32 29.87
N ILE A 160 -0.03 22.41 28.55
CA ILE A 160 0.05 21.32 27.57
C ILE A 160 0.91 21.79 26.40
N ASP A 161 1.71 20.87 25.85
CA ASP A 161 2.41 21.03 24.58
C ASP A 161 1.37 20.87 23.45
N ASP A 162 0.80 21.97 22.98
CA ASP A 162 -0.27 21.96 21.98
C ASP A 162 0.27 21.76 20.57
N ASP A 163 1.56 22.06 20.34
CA ASP A 163 2.21 21.92 19.03
C ASP A 163 3.10 20.68 18.84
N GLY A 164 3.34 19.96 19.93
CA GLY A 164 4.05 18.69 19.95
C GLY A 164 5.57 18.81 19.78
N ASP A 165 6.15 20.01 19.90
CA ASP A 165 7.58 20.23 19.73
C ASP A 165 8.41 19.89 20.99
N GLY A 166 7.73 19.57 22.10
CA GLY A 166 8.30 19.15 23.37
C GLY A 166 8.55 20.28 24.36
N TYR A 167 8.17 21.51 24.03
CA TYR A 167 8.11 22.64 24.94
C TYR A 167 6.65 22.92 25.34
N ILE A 168 6.44 23.56 26.49
CA ILE A 168 5.09 23.78 27.05
C ILE A 168 4.99 25.25 27.43
N ASP A 169 3.90 25.90 27.05
CA ASP A 169 3.57 27.28 27.43
C ASP A 169 4.75 28.25 27.21
N CYS A 170 5.22 28.92 28.27
CA CYS A 170 6.28 29.93 28.19
C CYS A 170 7.69 29.36 28.05
N ASP A 171 7.86 28.04 28.23
CA ASP A 171 9.10 27.36 27.84
C ASP A 171 9.19 27.17 26.31
N ASP A 172 8.08 27.38 25.58
CA ASP A 172 8.02 27.33 24.12
C ASP A 172 8.50 28.64 23.47
N GLN A 173 9.35 28.51 22.46
CA GLN A 173 9.84 29.62 21.65
C GLN A 173 8.74 30.33 20.84
N ASP A 174 7.68 29.63 20.48
CA ASP A 174 6.56 30.14 19.71
C ASP A 174 5.65 31.02 20.57
N CYS A 175 5.78 30.90 21.90
CA CYS A 175 5.17 31.78 22.90
C CYS A 175 5.97 33.04 23.23
N MET A 176 7.12 33.28 22.59
CA MET A 176 7.91 34.49 22.81
C MET A 176 7.11 35.77 22.50
N GLY A 177 6.81 36.54 23.55
CA GLY A 177 6.05 37.78 23.44
C GLY A 177 4.52 37.59 23.52
N HIS A 178 4.04 36.39 23.83
CA HIS A 178 2.65 36.16 24.19
C HIS A 178 2.30 36.87 25.50
N GLN A 179 1.05 37.30 25.66
CA GLN A 179 0.64 38.07 26.84
C GLN A 179 0.80 37.27 28.14
N ALA A 180 0.60 35.95 28.10
CA ALA A 180 0.78 35.07 29.26
C ALA A 180 2.24 35.14 29.73
N CYS A 181 3.18 34.95 28.82
CA CYS A 181 4.62 35.01 29.10
C CYS A 181 5.21 36.43 29.18
N THR A 182 4.36 37.46 29.27
CA THR A 182 4.79 38.87 29.36
C THR A 182 3.97 39.68 30.35
N THR A 183 3.02 39.06 31.06
CA THR A 183 2.36 39.71 32.18
C THR A 183 3.36 39.95 33.30
N LEU A 184 3.18 41.05 34.02
CA LEU A 184 4.00 41.34 35.18
C LEU A 184 3.49 40.43 36.32
N GLU A 185 4.35 39.58 36.86
CA GLU A 185 4.03 38.75 38.01
C GLU A 185 3.45 39.57 39.17
N ASN A 186 2.36 39.11 39.78
CA ASN A 186 1.89 39.71 41.03
C ASN A 186 2.56 39.00 42.21
N CYS A 187 3.62 39.63 42.67
CA CYS A 187 4.54 39.15 43.67
C CYS A 187 3.99 38.86 45.09
N SER A 188 2.67 38.76 45.28
CA SER A 188 2.03 38.63 46.61
C SER A 188 0.71 37.85 46.64
N ASN A 189 0.26 37.27 45.52
CA ASN A 189 -1.07 36.63 45.45
C ASN A 189 -1.05 35.09 45.54
N GLY A 190 0.13 34.47 45.55
CA GLY A 190 0.30 33.01 45.65
C GLY A 190 -0.08 32.25 44.38
N ILE A 191 -0.06 32.90 43.23
CA ILE A 191 -0.35 32.34 41.91
C ILE A 191 0.79 32.74 40.98
N ASP A 192 1.14 31.87 40.05
CA ASP A 192 2.05 32.16 38.94
C ASP A 192 1.23 32.93 37.86
N ASP A 193 1.29 34.26 37.85
CA ASP A 193 0.48 35.09 36.97
C ASP A 193 1.01 35.16 35.54
N ASP A 194 2.31 34.93 35.33
CA ASP A 194 2.93 34.87 34.00
C ASP A 194 3.23 33.45 33.49
N HIS A 195 2.90 32.46 34.31
CA HIS A 195 2.95 31.03 34.01
C HIS A 195 4.35 30.55 33.60
N ASP A 196 5.40 31.17 34.14
CA ASP A 196 6.80 30.78 33.93
C ASP A 196 7.27 29.64 34.88
N GLY A 197 6.38 29.20 35.76
CA GLY A 197 6.60 28.13 36.73
C GLY A 197 7.11 28.60 38.08
N LEU A 198 7.28 29.91 38.29
CA LEU A 198 7.70 30.53 39.53
C LEU A 198 6.55 31.35 40.12
N ILE A 199 6.53 31.51 41.44
CA ILE A 199 5.40 32.14 42.15
C ILE A 199 5.95 33.20 43.10
N ASP A 200 5.31 34.37 43.10
CA ASP A 200 5.57 35.47 44.04
C ASP A 200 7.08 35.83 44.10
N CYS A 201 7.70 35.79 45.28
CA CYS A 201 9.10 36.16 45.48
C CYS A 201 10.12 35.10 45.06
N ASP A 202 9.66 33.91 44.71
CA ASP A 202 10.51 32.90 44.06
C ASP A 202 10.69 33.21 42.56
N ASP A 203 9.90 34.15 42.02
CA ASP A 203 9.95 34.65 40.66
C ASP A 203 11.04 35.76 40.46
N PRO A 204 11.96 35.61 39.49
CA PRO A 204 12.97 36.62 39.13
C PRO A 204 12.39 37.98 38.69
N ASP A 205 11.20 38.02 38.11
CA ASP A 205 10.52 39.24 37.68
C ASP A 205 10.04 40.06 38.89
N CYS A 206 9.94 39.42 40.05
CA CYS A 206 9.66 40.05 41.35
C CYS A 206 10.89 40.61 42.09
N ILE A 207 12.10 40.52 41.53
CA ILE A 207 13.34 40.95 42.21
C ILE A 207 13.37 42.42 42.63
N ASN A 208 12.55 43.28 41.99
CA ASN A 208 12.39 44.69 42.35
C ASN A 208 10.97 45.04 42.83
N SER A 209 10.14 44.04 43.12
CA SER A 209 8.81 44.28 43.67
C SER A 209 8.89 44.64 45.14
N VAL A 210 8.11 45.63 45.57
CA VAL A 210 8.03 46.06 46.97
C VAL A 210 7.56 44.94 47.90
N ASP A 211 6.95 43.88 47.37
CA ASP A 211 6.50 42.72 48.12
C ASP A 211 7.63 41.71 48.40
N CYS A 212 8.74 41.78 47.64
CA CYS A 212 9.87 40.83 47.72
C CYS A 212 11.20 41.49 48.09
N ILE A 213 11.27 42.82 48.03
CA ILE A 213 12.42 43.57 48.53
C ILE A 213 12.29 43.68 50.04
N HIS A 214 13.13 42.94 50.76
CA HIS A 214 13.41 43.20 52.18
C HIS A 214 14.20 44.52 52.26
N LEU A 215 13.48 45.64 52.29
CA LEU A 215 14.09 46.95 52.45
C LEU A 215 14.78 47.03 53.82
N PRO A 216 15.87 47.80 53.96
CA PRO A 216 16.45 48.03 55.27
C PRO A 216 15.47 48.78 56.17
N GLU A 217 14.88 48.02 57.08
CA GLU A 217 14.03 48.40 58.21
C GLU A 217 14.55 49.66 58.94
N ASN A 218 13.72 50.72 58.99
CA ASN A 218 13.99 51.86 59.87
C ASN A 218 13.30 51.62 61.20
N CYS A 219 14.05 50.98 62.11
CA CYS A 219 13.66 50.60 63.46
C CYS A 219 13.16 51.69 64.43
N THR A 220 12.80 52.88 63.95
CA THR A 220 12.35 53.99 64.79
C THR A 220 11.17 54.79 64.22
N ASN A 221 10.66 54.46 63.04
CA ASN A 221 9.56 55.24 62.44
C ASN A 221 8.18 54.65 62.80
N GLY A 222 8.11 53.42 63.33
CA GLY A 222 6.87 52.73 63.67
C GLY A 222 6.07 52.26 62.45
N TRP A 223 6.74 52.08 61.32
CA TRP A 223 6.20 51.61 60.05
C TRP A 223 6.89 50.30 59.70
N ASP A 224 6.17 49.41 59.04
CA ASP A 224 6.70 48.19 58.45
C ASP A 224 7.30 48.62 57.10
N ASP A 225 8.63 48.81 57.06
CA ASP A 225 9.32 49.42 55.91
C ASP A 225 9.63 48.41 54.80
N ASP A 226 9.63 47.12 55.12
CA ASP A 226 9.86 46.00 54.20
C ASP A 226 8.63 45.11 53.98
N ASN A 227 7.49 45.48 54.60
CA ASN A 227 6.18 44.83 54.48
C ASN A 227 6.19 43.33 54.85
N ASP A 228 7.09 42.90 55.73
CA ASP A 228 7.17 41.51 56.19
C ASP A 228 6.15 41.17 57.30
N GLY A 229 5.37 42.17 57.74
CA GLY A 229 4.34 42.06 58.76
C GLY A 229 4.84 42.33 60.18
N PHE A 230 6.12 42.64 60.37
CA PHE A 230 6.70 43.14 61.60
C PHE A 230 6.92 44.66 61.50
N ILE A 231 6.92 45.34 62.66
CA ILE A 231 7.10 46.80 62.70
C ILE A 231 8.37 47.09 63.48
N ASP A 232 9.22 47.96 62.92
CA ASP A 232 10.53 48.28 63.46
C ASP A 232 11.40 46.99 63.62
N CYS A 233 12.47 47.06 64.43
CA CYS A 233 13.38 45.95 64.79
C CYS A 233 12.71 44.73 65.52
N ALA A 234 11.41 44.49 65.32
CA ALA A 234 10.75 43.22 65.62
C ALA A 234 11.11 42.11 64.62
N ASP A 235 11.76 42.44 63.50
CA ASP A 235 12.42 41.51 62.56
C ASP A 235 13.67 40.84 63.22
N PRO A 236 13.82 39.49 63.20
CA PRO A 236 14.97 38.75 63.77
C PRO A 236 16.36 38.96 63.15
#